data_AF-A0A8S9IEX5-F1
#
_entry.id   AF-A0A8S9IEX5-F1
#
_cell.length_a   1.000
_cell.length_b   1.000
_cell.length_c   1.000
_cell.angle_alpha   90.00
_cell.angle_beta   90.00
_cell.angle_gamma   90.00
#
_symmetry.space_group_name_H-M   'P 1'
#
loop_
_entity.id
_entity.type
_entity.pdbx_description
1 polymer ?
#
loop_
_entity_poly.entity_id
_entity_poly.type
_entity_poly.pdbx_seq_one_letter_code
_entity_poly.pdbx_strand_id
1 'polypeptide(L)' 'MKETEEMLEFCKEKGLSSIIEVVKMDYVNTAFERLEKNDVRYRFVVDVEGSKLEA' A
#
# COMPACT_ATOMS: atom_id res chain seq x y z
N MET A 1 -3.60 -20.64 3.23
CA MET A 1 -3.08 -19.53 4.06
C MET A 1 -1.67 -19.77 4.60
N LYS A 2 -1.27 -21.02 4.87
CA LYS A 2 0.08 -21.36 5.34
C LYS A 2 1.23 -20.77 4.49
N GLU A 3 1.14 -20.85 3.16
CA GLU A 3 2.15 -20.26 2.26
C GLU A 3 2.30 -18.74 2.43
N THR A 4 1.19 -18.03 2.69
CA THR A 4 1.21 -16.57 2.94
C THR A 4 1.87 -16.25 4.28
N GLU A 5 1.57 -17.02 5.33
CA GLU A 5 2.21 -16.89 6.64
C GLU A 5 3.72 -17.16 6.56
N GLU A 6 4.13 -18.21 5.84
CA GLU A 6 5.53 -18.55 5.59
C GLU A 6 6.25 -17.43 4.83
N MET A 7 5.61 -16.81 3.83
CA MET A 7 6.16 -15.68 3.08
C MET A 7 6.33 -14.44 3.96
N LEU A 8 5.37 -14.15 4.84
CA LEU A 8 5.43 -13.01 5.76
C LEU A 8 6.55 -13.20 6.80
N GLU A 9 6.68 -14.40 7.38
CA GLU A 9 7.77 -14.68 8.33
C GLU A 9 9.14 -14.58 7.63
N PHE A 10 9.27 -15.11 6.41
CA PHE A 10 10.48 -14.94 5.61
C PHE A 10 10.82 -13.46 5.37
N CYS A 11 9.83 -12.62 5.00
CA CYS A 11 10.06 -11.19 4.81
C CYS A 11 10.55 -10.51 6.08
N LYS A 12 9.97 -10.86 7.22
CA LYS A 12 10.36 -10.35 8.53
C LYS A 12 11.77 -10.80 8.92
N GLU A 13 12.10 -12.09 8.77
CA GLU A 13 13.43 -12.64 9.05
C GLU A 13 14.53 -12.00 8.22
N LYS A 14 14.24 -11.65 6.96
CA LYS A 14 15.19 -11.05 6.03
C LYS A 14 15.17 -9.51 6.02
N GLY A 15 14.28 -8.88 6.79
CA GLY A 15 14.13 -7.42 6.81
C GLY A 15 13.66 -6.84 5.48
N LEU A 16 12.87 -7.60 4.70
CA LEU A 16 12.35 -7.15 3.41
C LEU A 16 11.22 -6.15 3.61
N SER A 17 11.36 -5.00 2.95
CA SER A 17 10.35 -3.95 2.93
C SER A 17 10.16 -3.41 1.52
N SER A 18 9.05 -2.69 1.31
CA SER A 18 8.76 -2.00 0.06
C SER A 18 8.78 -0.49 0.30
N ILE A 19 9.20 0.27 -0.71
CA ILE A 19 9.03 1.72 -0.70
C ILE A 19 7.57 2.00 -1.06
N ILE A 20 6.87 2.66 -0.14
CA ILE A 20 5.44 2.94 -0.26
C ILE A 20 5.16 4.44 -0.24
N GLU A 21 4.13 4.83 -0.98
CA GLU A 21 3.47 6.12 -0.88
C GLU A 21 2.18 5.92 -0.09
N VAL A 22 2.11 6.46 1.13
CA VAL A 22 0.90 6.39 1.95
C VAL A 22 -0.07 7.49 1.51
N VAL A 23 -1.29 7.11 1.15
CA VAL A 23 -2.33 8.03 0.69
C VAL A 23 -3.58 7.91 1.56
N LYS A 24 -4.39 8.97 1.60
CA LYS A 24 -5.69 9.00 2.28
C LYS A 24 -6.81 8.59 1.31
N MET A 25 -7.97 8.21 1.86
CA MET A 25 -9.10 7.70 1.10
C MET A 25 -9.69 8.74 0.13
N ASP A 26 -9.71 10.01 0.52
CA ASP A 26 -10.12 11.13 -0.34
C ASP A 26 -9.23 11.30 -1.58
N TYR A 27 -7.99 10.83 -1.52
CA TYR A 27 -7.01 10.87 -2.60
C TYR A 27 -7.01 9.61 -3.50
N VAL A 28 -7.82 8.60 -3.18
CA VAL A 28 -7.70 7.27 -3.81
C VAL A 28 -7.89 7.31 -5.34
N ASN A 29 -8.81 8.12 -5.85
CA ASN A 29 -9.06 8.23 -7.29
C ASN A 29 -7.86 8.84 -8.03
N THR A 30 -7.25 9.89 -7.46
CA THR A 30 -6.02 10.47 -8.01
C THR A 30 -4.85 9.48 -7.93
N ALA A 31 -4.75 8.69 -6.86
CA ALA A 31 -3.75 7.62 -6.78
C ALA A 31 -3.94 6.55 -7.87
N PHE A 32 -5.19 6.21 -8.23
CA PHE A 32 -5.48 5.32 -9.36
C PHE A 32 -5.06 5.91 -10.71
N GLU A 33 -5.36 7.18 -10.98
CA GLU A 33 -4.92 7.86 -12.22
C GLU A 33 -3.39 7.93 -12.36
N ARG A 34 -2.69 8.11 -11.24
CA ARG A 34 -1.22 8.06 -11.19
C ARG A 34 -0.71 6.63 -11.43
N LEU A 35 -1.32 5.64 -10.79
CA LEU A 35 -0.97 4.23 -10.95
C LEU A 35 -1.11 3.77 -12.40
N GLU A 36 -2.18 4.17 -13.10
CA GLU A 36 -2.39 3.89 -14.53
C GLU A 36 -1.21 4.38 -15.39
N LYS A 37 -0.62 5.51 -15.02
CA LYS A 37 0.54 6.12 -15.69
C LYS A 37 1.89 5.61 -15.16
N ASN A 38 1.89 4.63 -14.25
CA ASN A 38 3.08 4.18 -13.50
C ASN A 38 3.78 5.31 -12.71
N ASP A 39 3.06 6.38 -12.37
CA ASP A 39 3.55 7.47 -11.54
C ASP A 39 3.44 7.12 -10.05
N VAL A 40 4.26 6.15 -9.62
CA VAL A 40 4.37 5.72 -8.22
C VAL A 40 5.74 5.12 -7.97
N ARG A 41 6.28 5.31 -6.76
CA ARG A 41 7.53 4.67 -6.33
C ARG A 41 7.38 4.00 -4.97
N TYR A 42 7.10 2.71 -4.87
CA TYR A 42 6.75 1.73 -5.93
C TYR A 42 5.34 1.17 -5.76
N ARG A 43 4.70 1.44 -4.62
CA ARG A 43 3.35 0.98 -4.28
C ARG A 43 2.61 2.06 -3.51
N PHE A 44 1.30 2.17 -3.75
CA PHE A 44 0.42 2.92 -2.87
C PHE A 44 -0.05 2.04 -1.70
N VAL A 45 -0.16 2.63 -0.52
CA VAL A 45 -0.85 2.04 0.63
C VAL A 45 -1.89 3.06 1.11
N VAL A 46 -3.17 2.68 1.09
CA VAL A 46 -4.22 3.56 1.59
C VAL A 46 -4.29 3.42 3.11
N ASP A 47 -4.04 4.50 3.82
CA ASP A 47 -4.23 4.56 5.28
C ASP A 47 -5.72 4.73 5.58
N VAL A 48 -6.40 3.61 5.78
CA VAL A 48 -7.84 3.58 6.08
C VAL A 48 -8.13 4.14 7.47
N GLU A 49 -7.29 3.83 8.46
CA GLU A 49 -7.49 4.27 9.85
C GLU A 49 -7.43 5.79 9.98
N GLY A 50 -6.45 6.42 9.33
CA GLY A 50 -6.29 7.86 9.35
C GLY A 50 -7.10 8.61 8.29
N SER A 51 -7.99 7.93 7.55
CA SER A 51 -8.84 8.55 6.54
C SER A 51 -10.20 8.94 7.09
N LYS A 52 -10.77 10.03 6.58
CA LYS A 52 -12.15 10.43 6.87
C LYS A 52 -13.01 10.01 5.68
N LEU A 53 -14.01 9.17 5.94
CA LEU A 53 -15.11 8.99 5.01
C LEU A 53 -16.12 10.09 5.32
N GLU A 54 -16.17 11.12 4.47
CA GLU A 54 -17.31 12.03 4.52
C GLU A 54 -18.52 11.31 3.92
N ALA A 55 -19.64 11.38 4.64
CA ALA A 55 -20.90 10.72 4.30
C ALA A 55 -21.73 11.60 3.34
#